data_AF-A0A259K702-F1
#
_entry.id   AF-A0A259K702-F1
#
_cell.length_a   1.000
_cell.length_b   1.000
_cell.length_c   1.000
_cell.angle_alpha   90.00
_cell.angle_beta   90.00
_cell.angle_gamma   90.00
#
_symmetry.space_group_name_H-M   'P 1'
#
loop_
_entity.id
_entity.type
_entity.pdbx_description
1 polymer ?
#
loop_
_entity_poly.entity_id
_entity_poly.type
_entity_poly.pdbx_seq_one_letter_code
_entity_poly.pdbx_strand_id
1 'polypeptide(L)'
;MANVNYAVADNWGSGFVGAMTVPAGSAGLNGWTVEFDAAFDISNIWGAEIVSHVGDHYVIRNLAWNASVPANASASFGFQAEPGSAATSASGFTLNGAGGDPAPVLPALSVADAAVAEGDSGTSDLAFTVSLSAPSATPVTVSYSTAGGTATAGS
;
A
#
# COMPACT_ATOMS: atom_id res chain seq x y z
N MET A 1 -8.24 -20.89 8.19
CA MET A 1 -6.80 -20.67 8.02
C MET A 1 -6.54 -19.20 8.30
N ALA A 2 -5.45 -18.88 9.01
CA ALA A 2 -5.15 -17.52 9.42
C ALA A 2 -4.27 -16.88 8.33
N ASN A 3 -4.77 -15.85 7.65
CA ASN A 3 -4.08 -15.23 6.52
C ASN A 3 -3.21 -14.08 7.01
N VAL A 4 -1.97 -13.98 6.53
CA VAL A 4 -1.14 -12.81 6.78
C VAL A 4 -1.81 -11.61 6.11
N ASN A 5 -1.95 -10.49 6.83
CA ASN A 5 -2.56 -9.28 6.27
C ASN A 5 -1.49 -8.27 5.87
N TYR A 6 -1.53 -7.80 4.62
CA TYR A 6 -0.65 -6.77 4.06
C TYR A 6 -1.37 -5.44 3.90
N ALA A 7 -0.71 -4.35 4.29
CA ALA A 7 -1.17 -2.99 4.09
C ALA A 7 -0.02 -2.07 3.66
N VAL A 8 -0.28 -1.11 2.77
CA VAL A 8 0.63 0.00 2.47
C VAL A 8 0.21 1.14 3.39
N ALA A 9 1.07 1.46 4.35
CA ALA A 9 0.77 2.46 5.37
C ALA A 9 1.06 3.89 4.87
N ASP A 10 2.07 4.05 4.02
CA ASP A 10 2.43 5.31 3.39
C ASP A 10 3.12 5.06 2.03
N ASN A 11 3.00 5.98 1.09
CA ASN A 11 3.62 5.90 -0.24
C ASN A 11 3.91 7.30 -0.77
N TRP A 12 5.20 7.58 -1.02
CA TRP A 12 5.69 8.88 -1.49
C TRP A 12 6.23 8.80 -2.93
N GLY A 13 5.80 7.79 -3.69
CA GLY A 13 6.11 7.62 -5.11
C GLY A 13 7.45 6.92 -5.38
N SER A 14 8.55 7.38 -4.78
CA SER A 14 9.85 6.71 -4.91
C SER A 14 10.00 5.49 -3.99
N GLY A 15 9.30 5.47 -2.86
CA GLY A 15 9.23 4.34 -1.94
C GLY A 15 7.90 4.30 -1.20
N PHE A 16 7.74 3.27 -0.37
CA PHE A 16 6.55 3.07 0.45
C PHE A 16 6.89 2.40 1.79
N VAL A 17 5.98 2.53 2.76
CA VAL A 17 5.97 1.72 3.99
C VAL A 17 4.93 0.61 3.88
N GLY A 18 5.38 -0.64 3.97
CA GLY A 18 4.55 -1.82 4.14
C GLY A 18 4.36 -2.17 5.61
N ALA A 19 3.14 -2.57 5.97
CA ALA A 19 2.78 -3.10 7.28
C ALA A 19 2.20 -4.51 7.13
N MET A 20 2.64 -5.42 7.99
CA MET A 20 2.25 -6.82 7.99
C MET A 20 1.65 -7.20 9.35
N THR A 21 0.53 -7.90 9.32
CA THR A 21 -0.10 -8.52 10.49
C THR A 21 -0.09 -10.03 10.35
N VAL A 22 0.50 -10.71 11.33
CA VAL A 22 0.70 -12.16 11.37
C VAL A 22 -0.23 -12.77 12.43
N PRO A 23 -1.41 -13.31 12.04
CA PRO A 23 -2.35 -13.87 12.98
C PRO A 23 -1.91 -15.26 13.46
N ALA A 24 -1.99 -15.49 14.77
CA ALA A 24 -1.53 -16.74 15.37
C ALA A 24 -2.53 -17.89 15.29
N GLY A 25 -3.76 -17.62 14.85
CA GLY A 25 -4.86 -18.58 14.89
C GLY A 25 -5.16 -19.08 16.31
N SER A 26 -5.98 -20.11 16.45
CA SER A 26 -6.42 -20.62 17.75
C SER A 26 -5.34 -21.38 18.54
N ALA A 27 -4.21 -21.73 17.91
CA ALA A 27 -3.13 -22.47 18.54
C ALA A 27 -2.03 -21.56 19.14
N GLY A 28 -1.98 -20.30 18.73
CA GLY A 28 -0.83 -19.45 19.01
C GLY A 28 0.37 -19.77 18.10
N LEU A 29 1.43 -18.96 18.20
CA LEU A 29 2.69 -19.15 17.50
C LEU A 29 3.84 -19.17 18.50
N ASN A 30 4.82 -20.04 18.25
CA ASN A 30 6.10 -20.09 18.96
C ASN A 30 7.21 -19.98 17.90
N GLY A 31 7.31 -18.79 17.30
CA GLY A 31 8.05 -18.54 16.08
C GLY A 31 7.13 -18.44 14.86
N TRP A 32 7.44 -17.51 13.98
CA TRP A 32 6.75 -17.33 12.72
C TRP A 32 7.70 -16.93 11.61
N THR A 33 7.48 -17.53 10.45
CA THR A 33 8.12 -17.21 9.17
C THR A 33 7.01 -16.88 8.19
N VAL A 34 7.15 -15.73 7.53
CA VAL A 34 6.28 -15.28 6.44
C VAL A 34 7.08 -15.40 5.15
N GLU A 35 6.50 -16.07 4.17
CA GLU A 35 7.03 -16.15 2.81
C GLU A 35 6.04 -15.46 1.86
N PHE A 36 6.52 -14.72 0.88
CA PHE A 36 5.70 -14.07 -0.14
C PHE A 36 6.53 -13.68 -1.35
N ASP A 37 5.85 -13.47 -2.47
CA ASP A 37 6.43 -12.98 -3.71
C ASP A 37 6.08 -11.49 -3.91
N ALA A 38 7.09 -10.67 -4.15
CA ALA A 38 6.99 -9.24 -4.42
C ALA A 38 8.15 -8.75 -5.28
N ALA A 39 7.84 -7.92 -6.28
CA ALA A 39 8.83 -7.35 -7.20
C ALA A 39 9.54 -6.09 -6.67
N PHE A 40 9.18 -5.62 -5.47
CA PHE A 40 9.84 -4.49 -4.81
C PHE A 40 11.03 -4.97 -3.98
N ASP A 41 12.00 -4.08 -3.79
CA ASP A 41 13.16 -4.26 -2.93
C ASP A 41 12.92 -3.64 -1.55
N ILE A 42 12.99 -4.45 -0.49
CA ILE A 42 12.93 -3.96 0.90
C ILE A 42 14.27 -3.34 1.29
N SER A 43 14.30 -2.04 1.56
CA SER A 43 15.50 -1.29 1.96
C SER A 43 15.68 -1.20 3.48
N ASN A 44 14.60 -1.31 4.26
CA ASN A 44 14.65 -1.33 5.71
C ASN A 44 13.48 -2.15 6.29
N ILE A 45 13.69 -2.85 7.41
CA ILE A 45 12.67 -3.67 8.06
C ILE A 45 12.74 -3.52 9.58
N TRP A 46 11.58 -3.54 10.24
CA TRP A 46 11.48 -3.50 11.71
C TRP A 46 10.43 -4.49 12.22
N GLY A 47 10.68 -5.04 13.41
CA GLY A 47 9.82 -6.08 13.98
C GLY A 47 10.00 -7.46 13.35
N ALA A 48 10.90 -7.60 12.39
CA ALA A 48 11.24 -8.86 11.73
C ALA A 48 12.67 -8.76 11.15
N GLU A 49 13.17 -9.87 10.62
CA GLU A 49 14.40 -9.92 9.84
C GLU A 49 14.18 -10.68 8.53
N ILE A 50 14.83 -10.22 7.46
CA ILE A 50 14.84 -10.91 6.16
C ILE A 50 15.85 -12.06 6.27
N VAL A 51 15.37 -13.29 6.08
CA VAL A 51 16.19 -14.51 6.07
C VAL A 51 16.78 -14.74 4.70
N SER A 52 15.98 -14.57 3.65
CA SER A 52 16.42 -14.66 2.26
C SER A 52 15.55 -13.81 1.34
N HIS A 53 16.14 -13.36 0.24
CA HIS A 53 15.48 -12.72 -0.88
C HIS A 53 16.14 -13.23 -2.18
N VAL A 54 15.38 -13.91 -3.04
CA VAL A 54 15.89 -14.47 -4.30
C VAL A 54 14.85 -14.24 -5.39
N GLY A 55 15.22 -13.50 -6.44
CA GLY A 55 14.24 -13.05 -7.43
C GLY A 55 13.21 -12.18 -6.73
N ASP A 56 11.93 -12.52 -6.88
CA ASP A 56 10.83 -11.81 -6.21
C ASP A 56 10.44 -12.47 -4.88
N HIS A 57 11.10 -13.54 -4.45
CA HIS A 57 10.67 -14.35 -3.31
C HIS A 57 11.36 -13.92 -2.01
N TYR A 58 10.56 -13.52 -1.01
CA TYR A 58 11.00 -13.15 0.33
C TYR A 58 10.70 -14.22 1.36
N VAL A 59 11.66 -14.46 2.26
CA VAL A 59 11.48 -15.21 3.50
C VAL A 59 11.82 -14.30 4.67
N ILE A 60 10.83 -13.99 5.50
CA ILE A 60 10.94 -13.08 6.64
C ILE A 60 10.60 -13.82 7.91
N ARG A 61 11.38 -13.65 8.98
CA ARG A 61 11.09 -14.29 10.27
C ARG A 61 11.00 -13.29 11.42
N ASN A 62 10.36 -13.75 12.48
CA ASN A 62 10.24 -13.03 13.74
C ASN A 62 11.60 -12.71 14.39
N LEU A 63 11.62 -11.66 15.21
CA LEU A 63 12.70 -11.42 16.17
C LEU A 63 12.44 -12.21 17.45
N ALA A 64 13.46 -12.38 18.29
CA ALA A 64 13.33 -13.19 19.51
C ALA A 64 12.22 -12.69 20.46
N TRP A 65 12.04 -11.36 20.56
CA TRP A 65 11.09 -10.76 21.49
C TRP A 65 9.62 -10.86 21.04
N ASN A 66 9.35 -11.15 19.77
CA ASN A 66 7.99 -11.30 19.23
C ASN A 66 7.73 -12.67 18.59
N ALA A 67 8.54 -13.68 18.95
CA ALA A 67 8.35 -15.05 18.51
C ALA A 67 7.06 -15.68 19.06
N SER A 68 6.77 -15.40 20.34
CA SER A 68 5.62 -15.96 21.05
C SER A 68 4.39 -15.10 20.83
N VAL A 69 3.37 -15.63 20.16
CA VAL A 69 2.09 -14.95 19.93
C VAL A 69 0.97 -15.82 20.50
N PRO A 70 0.19 -15.34 21.48
CA PRO A 70 -0.89 -16.12 22.07
C PRO A 70 -1.96 -16.51 21.04
N ALA A 71 -2.72 -17.56 21.37
CA ALA A 71 -3.89 -17.95 20.59
C ALA A 71 -4.85 -16.77 20.38
N ASN A 72 -5.31 -16.62 19.14
CA ASN A 72 -6.19 -15.56 18.64
C ASN A 72 -5.60 -14.14 18.72
N ALA A 73 -4.30 -14.00 19.00
CA ALA A 73 -3.58 -12.74 18.88
C ALA A 73 -2.87 -12.63 17.52
N SER A 74 -2.18 -11.52 17.31
CA SER A 74 -1.35 -11.28 16.12
C SER A 74 -0.03 -10.64 16.50
N ALA A 75 1.02 -10.96 15.75
CA ALA A 75 2.24 -10.16 15.69
C ALA A 75 2.13 -9.16 14.52
N SER A 76 2.97 -8.13 14.56
CA SER A 76 3.09 -7.16 13.46
C SER A 76 4.55 -6.83 13.20
N PHE A 77 4.85 -6.58 11.93
CA PHE A 77 6.12 -6.02 11.49
C PHE A 77 5.87 -5.04 10.35
N GLY A 78 6.88 -4.24 10.02
CA GLY A 78 6.80 -3.30 8.91
C GLY A 78 8.13 -3.16 8.20
N PHE A 79 8.08 -2.57 7.02
CA PHE A 79 9.25 -2.38 6.18
C PHE A 79 9.09 -1.15 5.30
N GLN A 80 10.22 -0.61 4.85
CA GLN A 80 10.30 0.37 3.78
C GLN A 80 10.85 -0.32 2.53
N ALA A 81 10.23 -0.07 1.38
CA ALA A 81 10.60 -0.69 0.12
C ALA A 81 10.48 0.27 -1.07
N GLU A 82 11.15 -0.10 -2.16
CA GLU A 82 11.24 0.65 -3.41
C GLU A 82 11.14 -0.33 -4.61
N PRO A 83 10.62 0.08 -5.78
CA PRO A 83 10.00 1.37 -6.04
C PRO A 83 8.63 1.49 -5.34
N GLY A 84 8.27 2.72 -4.98
CA GLY A 84 6.92 3.05 -4.52
C GLY A 84 5.91 3.04 -5.65
N SER A 85 4.93 3.93 -5.59
CA SER A 85 3.95 4.05 -6.66
C SER A 85 3.15 2.71 -6.82
N ALA A 86 2.95 2.17 -8.02
CA ALA A 86 2.15 0.95 -8.28
C ALA A 86 2.82 -0.33 -7.81
N ALA A 87 4.13 -0.28 -7.64
CA ALA A 87 4.94 -1.46 -7.45
C ALA A 87 4.93 -1.91 -5.99
N THR A 88 3.80 -1.78 -5.30
CA THR A 88 3.61 -2.19 -3.90
C THR A 88 2.87 -3.52 -3.78
N SER A 89 2.66 -4.25 -4.87
CA SER A 89 1.91 -5.52 -4.81
C SER A 89 2.77 -6.65 -4.25
N ALA A 90 2.15 -7.50 -3.42
CA ALA A 90 2.74 -8.72 -2.91
C ALA A 90 1.69 -9.85 -3.00
N SER A 91 2.14 -11.10 -3.13
CA SER A 91 1.28 -12.27 -3.32
C SER A 91 1.96 -13.56 -2.82
N GLY A 92 1.27 -14.71 -2.90
CA GLY A 92 1.88 -16.00 -2.58
C GLY A 92 2.18 -16.18 -1.10
N PHE A 93 1.38 -15.54 -0.23
CA PHE A 93 1.71 -15.47 1.18
C PHE A 93 1.55 -16.83 1.87
N THR A 94 2.57 -17.21 2.64
CA THR A 94 2.49 -18.35 3.56
C THR A 94 2.99 -17.97 4.94
N LEU A 95 2.39 -18.57 5.97
CA LEU A 95 2.81 -18.48 7.36
C LEU A 95 3.26 -19.87 7.83
N ASN A 96 4.54 -20.01 8.17
CA ASN A 96 5.13 -21.30 8.57
C ASN A 96 4.85 -22.42 7.55
N GLY A 97 4.87 -22.09 6.25
CA GLY A 97 4.54 -23.00 5.15
C GLY A 97 3.05 -23.27 4.92
N ALA A 98 2.14 -22.63 5.67
CA ALA A 98 0.69 -22.69 5.45
C ALA A 98 0.21 -21.45 4.66
N GLY A 99 -0.36 -21.65 3.47
CA GLY A 99 -0.72 -20.56 2.56
C GLY A 99 -2.00 -19.80 2.92
N GLY A 100 -2.03 -18.50 2.54
CA GLY A 100 -3.19 -17.61 2.56
C GLY A 100 -2.83 -16.18 2.14
N ASP A 101 -3.35 -15.72 0.99
CA ASP A 101 -3.08 -14.38 0.44
C ASP A 101 -3.86 -13.26 1.15
N PRO A 102 -3.21 -12.14 1.54
CA PRO A 102 -3.88 -10.90 1.88
C PRO A 102 -4.53 -10.23 0.67
N ALA A 103 -5.56 -9.43 0.94
CA ALA A 103 -6.12 -8.54 -0.06
C ALA A 103 -5.08 -7.47 -0.46
N PRO A 104 -4.91 -7.18 -1.76
CA PRO A 104 -4.02 -6.12 -2.22
C PRO A 104 -4.54 -4.74 -1.78
N VAL A 105 -3.62 -3.81 -1.55
CA VAL A 105 -3.92 -2.46 -1.04
C VAL A 105 -4.16 -1.54 -2.22
N LEU A 106 -5.30 -0.84 -2.23
CA LEU A 106 -5.71 0.03 -3.34
C LEU A 106 -5.09 1.44 -3.21
N PRO A 107 -4.70 2.10 -4.31
CA PRO A 107 -4.24 3.48 -4.29
C PRO A 107 -5.31 4.48 -3.84
N ALA A 108 -4.88 5.57 -3.19
CA ALA A 108 -5.74 6.71 -2.88
C ALA A 108 -5.72 7.75 -4.01
N LEU A 109 -6.86 8.39 -4.30
CA LEU A 109 -7.01 9.42 -5.34
C LEU A 109 -7.08 10.82 -4.71
N SER A 110 -6.35 11.80 -5.26
CA SER A 110 -6.39 13.20 -4.86
C SER A 110 -6.46 14.15 -6.07
N VAL A 111 -6.96 15.38 -5.85
CA VAL A 111 -7.04 16.44 -6.87
C VAL A 111 -6.48 17.74 -6.28
N ALA A 112 -5.69 18.47 -7.06
CA ALA A 112 -5.10 19.76 -6.66
C ALA A 112 -6.01 20.94 -7.06
N ASP A 113 -6.00 22.00 -6.25
CA ASP A 113 -6.69 23.26 -6.56
C ASP A 113 -6.10 23.93 -7.82
N ALA A 114 -6.95 24.61 -8.59
CA ALA A 114 -6.55 25.34 -9.78
C ALA A 114 -7.27 26.71 -9.85
N ALA A 115 -6.59 27.75 -10.33
CA ALA A 115 -7.15 29.08 -10.53
C ALA A 115 -6.66 29.70 -11.85
N VAL A 116 -7.54 30.42 -12.55
CA VAL A 116 -7.23 31.18 -13.77
C VAL A 116 -7.95 32.53 -13.73
N ALA A 117 -7.31 33.58 -14.28
CA ALA A 117 -7.96 34.87 -14.49
C ALA A 117 -8.85 34.77 -15.74
N GLU A 118 -10.16 35.02 -15.59
CA GLU A 118 -11.13 34.87 -16.68
C GLU A 118 -10.94 35.91 -17.79
N GLY A 119 -10.56 37.15 -17.43
CA GLY A 119 -10.43 38.27 -18.37
C GLY A 119 -11.77 38.87 -18.81
N ASP A 120 -11.73 39.91 -19.64
CA ASP A 120 -12.93 40.67 -20.05
C ASP A 120 -13.57 40.15 -21.36
N SER A 121 -13.00 39.13 -21.99
CA SER A 121 -13.52 38.53 -23.24
C SER A 121 -12.93 37.14 -23.49
N GLY A 122 -13.65 36.30 -24.25
CA GLY A 122 -13.20 34.96 -24.63
C GLY A 122 -13.46 33.87 -23.59
N THR A 123 -12.81 32.72 -23.76
CA THR A 123 -12.86 31.56 -22.86
C THR A 123 -11.45 31.15 -22.45
N SER A 124 -11.27 30.80 -21.18
CA SER A 124 -9.99 30.35 -20.63
C SER A 124 -10.11 28.92 -20.12
N ASP A 125 -9.17 28.05 -20.53
CA ASP A 125 -9.11 26.67 -20.03
C ASP A 125 -8.52 26.64 -18.61
N LEU A 126 -9.16 25.87 -17.72
CA LEU A 126 -8.66 25.58 -16.38
C LEU A 126 -8.33 24.08 -16.27
N ALA A 127 -7.06 23.77 -16.00
CA ALA A 127 -6.58 22.40 -15.84
C ALA A 127 -6.55 21.99 -14.36
N PHE A 128 -7.20 20.88 -14.02
CA PHE A 128 -7.11 20.24 -12.70
C PHE A 128 -6.15 19.06 -12.75
N THR A 129 -5.21 19.00 -11.80
CA THR A 129 -4.27 17.88 -11.70
C THR A 129 -4.84 16.82 -10.76
N VAL A 130 -5.02 15.60 -11.27
CA VAL A 130 -5.48 14.43 -10.50
C VAL A 130 -4.30 13.48 -10.31
N SER A 131 -4.08 13.06 -9.07
CA SER A 131 -2.98 12.19 -8.67
C SER A 131 -3.48 10.93 -7.99
N LEU A 132 -2.86 9.79 -8.29
CA LEU A 132 -2.96 8.61 -7.43
C LEU A 132 -1.75 8.58 -6.49
N SER A 133 -1.94 8.15 -5.24
CA SER A 133 -0.83 7.90 -4.32
C SER A 133 0.09 6.78 -4.81
N ALA A 134 -0.43 5.96 -5.73
CA ALA A 134 0.23 4.85 -6.37
C ALA A 134 -0.46 4.51 -7.72
N PRO A 135 0.25 4.18 -8.80
CA PRO A 135 -0.37 3.60 -9.97
C PRO A 135 -1.11 2.32 -9.60
N SER A 136 -2.13 2.01 -10.38
CA SER A 136 -3.07 0.95 -10.06
C SER A 136 -2.86 -0.22 -11.00
N ALA A 137 -2.86 -1.45 -10.47
CA ALA A 137 -2.85 -2.67 -11.27
C ALA A 137 -4.23 -2.96 -11.92
N THR A 138 -5.29 -2.31 -11.44
CA THR A 138 -6.65 -2.38 -11.98
C THR A 138 -7.10 -1.02 -12.53
N PRO A 139 -7.99 -0.96 -13.53
CA PRO A 139 -8.52 0.30 -14.03
C PRO A 139 -9.13 1.17 -12.91
N VAL A 140 -8.75 2.45 -12.86
CA VAL A 140 -9.34 3.43 -11.93
C VAL A 140 -10.37 4.26 -12.70
N THR A 141 -11.62 4.27 -12.22
CA THR A 141 -12.71 5.05 -12.80
C THR A 141 -13.05 6.22 -11.89
N VAL A 142 -13.11 7.44 -12.44
CA VAL A 142 -13.44 8.66 -11.70
C VAL A 142 -14.70 9.30 -12.29
N SER A 143 -15.67 9.61 -11.44
CA SER A 143 -16.82 10.44 -11.79
C SER A 143 -16.55 11.88 -11.41
N TYR A 144 -16.75 12.83 -12.33
CA TYR A 144 -16.53 14.26 -12.09
C TYR A 144 -17.77 15.08 -12.49
N SER A 145 -17.97 16.21 -11.81
CA SER A 145 -19.02 17.19 -12.11
C SER A 145 -18.53 18.60 -11.80
N THR A 146 -18.82 19.57 -12.66
CA THR A 146 -18.59 20.99 -12.40
C THR A 146 -19.87 21.64 -11.87
N ALA A 147 -19.76 22.48 -10.84
CA ALA A 147 -20.87 23.30 -10.35
C ALA A 147 -20.55 24.79 -10.61
N GLY A 148 -21.54 25.54 -11.09
CA GLY A 148 -21.41 27.00 -11.24
C GLY A 148 -21.29 27.67 -9.88
N GLY A 149 -20.32 28.57 -9.75
CA GLY A 149 -20.14 29.41 -8.57
C GLY A 149 -20.86 30.76 -8.69
N THR A 150 -20.26 31.82 -8.14
CA THR A 150 -20.81 33.18 -8.12
C THR A 150 -20.47 34.02 -9.37
N ALA A 151 -19.84 33.43 -10.39
CA ALA A 151 -19.45 34.16 -11.60
C ALA A 151 -20.69 34.63 -12.39
N THR A 152 -20.78 35.93 -12.67
CA THR A 152 -21.82 36.54 -13.49
C THR A 152 -21.21 36.86 -14.85
N ALA A 153 -21.77 36.35 -15.95
CA ALA A 153 -21.24 36.62 -17.29
C ALA A 153 -21.23 38.13 -17.59
N GLY A 154 -20.14 38.62 -18.21
CA GLY A 154 -19.99 40.01 -18.63
C GLY A 154 -21.07 40.43 -19.64
N SER A 155 -21.61 41.64 -19.44
CA SER A 155 -22.73 42.24 -20.18
C SER A 155 -22.41 42.63 -21.62
#